data_AF-X1VH34-F1
#
_entry.id   AF-X1VH34-F1
#
_cell.length_a   1.000
_cell.length_b   1.000
_cell.length_c   1.000
_cell.angle_alpha   90.00
_cell.angle_beta   90.00
_cell.angle_gamma   90.00
#
_symmetry.space_group_name_H-M   'P 1'
#
loop_
_entity.id
_entity.type
_entity.pdbx_description
1 polymer ?
#
loop_
_entity_poly.entity_id
_entity_poly.type
_entity_poly.pdbx_seq_one_letter_code
_entity_poly.pdbx_strand_id
1 'polypeptide(L)'
;FRVTDPAKVQSLKLTVSYHGGAAVYLNGKEVARGHLATGAKLAEAYPVEAFVGPDGKLMVFGRVGRKRVMPTEEDSRRMALRRRTLEVKFPTQLLRKGVNVLALEIVRAPYHKVVDEQKTQNWDGAPLYNLRWNTCQLLEARLTSTTAEGVEPNLAGHTAGLQVWNSSVLRTDFALDSGDPCEVLQPITLATARNGISSDKVVIGSSKPIRALKATPSELRGAGGTIPASALRVRYAAPGPAQYGVYEYTYGFGEGRIR
;
A
#
# COMPACT_ATOMS: atom_id res chain seq x y z
N PHE A 1 -3.51 -10.47 -9.78
CA PHE A 1 -2.87 -10.94 -11.03
C PHE A 1 -3.83 -11.86 -11.74
N ARG A 2 -3.68 -12.06 -13.05
CA ARG A 2 -4.59 -12.88 -13.84
C ARG A 2 -3.90 -14.17 -14.27
N VAL A 3 -4.64 -15.27 -14.22
CA VAL A 3 -4.19 -16.58 -14.71
C VAL A 3 -5.06 -16.94 -15.91
N THR A 4 -4.46 -17.04 -17.08
CA THR A 4 -5.16 -17.40 -18.33
C THR A 4 -5.32 -18.90 -18.49
N ASP A 5 -4.34 -19.67 -17.99
CA ASP A 5 -4.32 -21.13 -18.00
C ASP A 5 -3.51 -21.66 -16.79
N PRO A 6 -4.18 -22.12 -15.71
CA PRO A 6 -3.49 -22.63 -14.52
C PRO A 6 -2.53 -23.79 -14.79
N ALA A 7 -2.79 -24.61 -15.82
CA ALA A 7 -1.95 -25.79 -16.12
C ALA A 7 -0.59 -25.40 -16.72
N LYS A 8 -0.47 -24.18 -17.28
CA LYS A 8 0.76 -23.67 -17.88
C LYS A 8 1.61 -22.84 -16.93
N VAL A 9 1.08 -22.48 -15.76
CA VAL A 9 1.82 -21.67 -14.79
C VAL A 9 2.95 -22.50 -14.18
N GLN A 10 4.18 -22.03 -14.35
CA GLN A 10 5.37 -22.71 -13.85
C GLN A 10 6.07 -21.89 -12.76
N SER A 11 6.42 -22.54 -11.66
CA SER A 11 7.30 -21.98 -10.62
C SER A 11 6.87 -20.60 -10.09
N LEU A 12 5.57 -20.39 -9.89
CA LEU A 12 5.05 -19.14 -9.33
C LEU A 12 5.50 -19.00 -7.86
N LYS A 13 6.35 -18.01 -7.60
CA LYS A 13 6.98 -17.77 -6.29
C LYS A 13 6.68 -16.35 -5.80
N LEU A 14 6.28 -16.23 -4.55
CA LEU A 14 6.29 -14.97 -3.82
C LEU A 14 7.50 -14.91 -2.90
N THR A 15 8.22 -13.80 -2.94
CA THR A 15 9.20 -13.40 -1.92
C THR A 15 8.70 -12.14 -1.24
N VAL A 16 8.58 -12.17 0.09
CA VAL A 16 8.18 -11.01 0.91
C VAL A 16 9.31 -10.67 1.88
N SER A 17 9.75 -9.42 1.88
CA SER A 17 10.61 -8.85 2.92
C SER A 17 9.77 -7.95 3.84
N TYR A 18 9.91 -8.11 5.15
CA TYR A 18 9.10 -7.39 6.12
C TYR A 18 9.80 -7.19 7.47
N HIS A 19 9.22 -6.32 8.29
CA HIS A 19 9.41 -6.27 9.73
C HIS A 19 8.15 -6.77 10.45
N GLY A 20 8.31 -7.50 11.55
CA GLY A 20 7.23 -8.15 12.27
C GLY A 20 7.02 -9.59 11.83
N GLY A 21 5.77 -10.00 11.70
CA GLY A 21 5.35 -11.32 11.22
C GLY A 21 4.52 -11.18 9.96
N ALA A 22 4.46 -12.22 9.14
CA ALA A 22 3.70 -12.21 7.90
C ALA A 22 2.81 -13.44 7.76
N ALA A 23 1.61 -13.24 7.23
CA ALA A 23 0.77 -14.31 6.70
C ALA A 23 0.40 -13.99 5.24
N VAL A 24 0.39 -15.02 4.41
CA VAL A 24 0.14 -14.93 2.97
C VAL A 24 -1.10 -15.72 2.63
N TYR A 25 -2.02 -15.09 1.92
CA TYR A 25 -3.27 -15.68 1.50
C TYR A 25 -3.40 -15.63 -0.02
N LEU A 26 -3.77 -16.74 -0.63
CA LEU A 26 -4.11 -16.84 -2.04
C LEU A 26 -5.61 -17.15 -2.16
N ASN A 27 -6.36 -16.29 -2.83
CA ASN A 27 -7.81 -16.43 -3.03
C ASN A 27 -8.58 -16.66 -1.70
N GLY A 28 -8.16 -15.98 -0.63
CA GLY A 28 -8.75 -16.07 0.70
C GLY A 28 -8.28 -17.26 1.55
N LYS A 29 -7.46 -18.17 1.01
CA LYS A 29 -6.87 -19.29 1.74
C LYS A 29 -5.46 -18.95 2.20
N GLU A 30 -5.16 -19.15 3.48
CA GLU A 30 -3.78 -19.03 3.98
C GLU A 30 -2.89 -20.12 3.37
N VAL A 31 -1.73 -19.73 2.84
CA VAL A 31 -0.78 -20.63 2.21
C VAL A 31 0.59 -20.63 2.87
N ALA A 32 0.91 -19.59 3.63
CA ALA A 32 2.16 -19.51 4.38
C ALA A 32 2.06 -18.49 5.51
N ARG A 33 2.87 -18.70 6.54
CA ARG A 33 3.04 -17.81 7.69
C ARG A 33 4.50 -17.83 8.10
N GLY A 34 5.03 -16.70 8.54
CA GLY A 34 6.41 -16.55 8.99
C GLY A 34 6.52 -15.59 10.17
N HIS A 35 7.31 -15.98 11.16
CA HIS A 35 7.57 -15.20 12.38
C HIS A 35 6.31 -14.78 13.14
N LEU A 36 5.26 -15.59 13.08
CA LEU A 36 3.95 -15.34 13.65
C LEU A 36 3.32 -16.69 13.99
N ALA A 37 3.03 -16.92 15.26
CA ALA A 37 2.34 -18.14 15.68
C ALA A 37 0.84 -18.07 15.33
N THR A 38 0.22 -19.24 15.14
CA THR A 38 -1.22 -19.34 14.87
C THR A 38 -2.03 -18.70 16.00
N GLY A 39 -2.96 -17.81 15.66
CA GLY A 39 -3.81 -17.11 16.62
C GLY A 39 -3.11 -16.01 17.44
N ALA A 40 -1.82 -15.76 17.20
CA ALA A 40 -1.08 -14.73 17.95
C ALA A 40 -1.48 -13.31 17.50
N LYS A 41 -1.65 -12.41 18.48
CA LYS A 41 -1.91 -10.97 18.24
C LYS A 41 -0.65 -10.18 17.91
N LEU A 42 0.52 -10.73 18.22
CA LEU A 42 1.83 -10.14 17.98
C LEU A 42 2.72 -11.17 17.29
N ALA A 43 3.60 -10.66 16.43
CA ALA A 43 4.66 -11.45 15.83
C ALA A 43 5.77 -11.78 16.84
N GLU A 44 6.66 -12.69 16.46
CA GLU A 44 7.82 -13.06 17.26
C GLU A 44 8.68 -11.84 17.59
N ALA A 45 9.12 -11.74 18.84
CA ALA A 45 10.01 -10.68 19.31
C ALA A 45 11.33 -10.69 18.52
N TYR A 46 11.91 -9.52 18.34
CA TYR A 46 13.27 -9.39 17.83
C TYR A 46 14.27 -9.55 18.97
N PRO A 47 15.48 -10.08 18.69
CA PRO A 47 16.55 -10.10 19.67
C PRO A 47 16.98 -8.67 20.01
N VAL A 48 17.56 -8.48 21.20
CA VAL A 48 18.01 -7.16 21.67
C VAL A 48 19.02 -6.51 20.71
N GLU A 49 19.87 -7.31 20.04
CA GLU A 49 20.86 -6.79 19.09
C GLU A 49 20.24 -6.07 17.89
N ALA A 50 18.97 -6.36 17.55
CA ALA A 50 18.28 -5.60 16.50
C ALA A 50 18.03 -4.13 16.90
N PHE A 51 18.08 -3.81 18.20
CA PHE A 51 17.79 -2.47 18.74
C PHE A 51 19.06 -1.72 19.17
N VAL A 52 20.08 -2.42 19.67
CA VAL A 52 21.27 -1.81 20.28
C VAL A 52 22.57 -2.11 19.56
N GLY A 53 23.49 -1.15 19.59
CA GLY A 53 24.86 -1.32 19.13
C GLY A 53 25.69 -2.19 20.10
N PRO A 54 26.96 -2.45 19.78
CA PRO A 54 27.86 -3.21 20.65
C PRO A 54 28.07 -2.61 22.05
N ASP A 55 27.89 -1.30 22.18
CA ASP A 55 27.95 -0.56 23.45
C ASP A 55 26.67 -0.69 24.29
N GLY A 56 25.71 -1.49 23.84
CA GLY A 56 24.42 -1.69 24.49
C GLY A 56 23.47 -0.50 24.37
N LYS A 57 23.83 0.57 23.63
CA LYS A 57 22.97 1.74 23.44
C LYS A 57 22.08 1.59 22.22
N LEU A 58 20.91 2.22 22.24
CA LEU A 58 20.04 2.30 21.08
C LEU A 58 20.80 2.83 19.86
N MET A 59 20.66 2.11 18.74
CA MET A 59 21.24 2.51 17.46
C MET A 59 20.53 3.75 16.91
N VAL A 60 21.12 4.93 17.12
CA VAL A 60 20.65 6.23 16.60
C VAL A 60 21.63 6.74 15.55
N PHE A 61 21.21 6.71 14.28
CA PHE A 61 22.00 7.19 13.15
C PHE A 61 21.48 8.53 12.63
N GLY A 62 22.26 9.22 11.78
CA GLY A 62 21.89 10.50 11.19
C GLY A 62 22.50 11.69 11.92
N ARG A 63 21.81 12.83 11.95
CA ARG A 63 22.33 14.06 12.55
C ARG A 63 22.11 14.04 14.06
N VAL A 64 23.18 13.93 14.83
CA VAL A 64 23.18 14.03 16.29
C VAL A 64 23.97 15.28 16.66
N GLY A 65 23.26 16.34 17.06
CA GLY A 65 23.83 17.67 17.21
C GLY A 65 24.44 18.17 15.90
N ARG A 66 25.74 18.52 15.91
CA ARG A 66 26.48 18.98 14.72
C ARG A 66 27.14 17.83 13.94
N LYS A 67 27.11 16.59 14.44
CA LYS A 67 27.81 15.45 13.83
C LYS A 67 26.83 14.56 13.06
N ARG A 68 27.30 14.00 11.95
CA ARG A 68 26.60 12.93 11.22
C ARG A 68 27.17 11.59 11.68
N VAL A 69 26.33 10.79 12.31
CA VAL A 69 26.67 9.43 12.76
C VAL A 69 26.20 8.46 11.67
N MET A 70 27.14 7.71 11.11
CA MET A 70 26.90 6.66 10.12
C MET A 70 26.97 5.28 10.79
N PRO A 71 26.21 4.28 10.32
CA PRO A 71 26.33 2.91 10.80
C PRO A 71 27.72 2.34 10.52
N THR A 72 28.28 1.63 11.49
CA THR A 72 29.45 0.76 11.27
C THR A 72 29.03 -0.54 10.54
N GLU A 73 30.00 -1.39 10.17
CA GLU A 73 29.70 -2.72 9.62
C GLU A 73 28.93 -3.60 10.62
N GLU A 74 29.32 -3.57 11.90
CA GLU A 74 28.64 -4.34 12.94
C GLU A 74 27.21 -3.80 13.20
N ASP A 75 27.02 -2.48 13.17
CA ASP A 75 25.68 -1.89 13.20
C ASP A 75 24.84 -2.37 12.00
N SER A 76 25.43 -2.42 10.80
CA SER A 76 24.76 -2.87 9.59
C SER A 76 24.34 -4.35 9.69
N ARG A 77 25.22 -5.21 10.24
CA ARG A 77 24.92 -6.62 10.52
C ARG A 77 23.75 -6.76 11.51
N ARG A 78 23.74 -5.97 12.57
CA ARG A 78 22.65 -5.94 13.58
C ARG A 78 21.34 -5.41 13.00
N MET A 79 21.41 -4.37 12.17
CA MET A 79 20.26 -3.85 11.44
C MET A 79 19.68 -4.88 10.47
N ALA A 80 20.49 -5.74 9.87
CA ALA A 80 20.02 -6.81 8.99
C ALA A 80 19.10 -7.81 9.71
N LEU A 81 19.26 -8.02 11.03
CA LEU A 81 18.37 -8.85 11.85
C LEU A 81 16.91 -8.38 11.85
N ARG A 82 16.68 -7.10 11.52
CA ARG A 82 15.33 -6.51 11.45
C ARG A 82 14.54 -7.05 10.26
N ARG A 83 15.23 -7.31 9.14
CA ARG A 83 14.61 -7.78 7.89
C ARG A 83 14.36 -9.28 7.98
N ARG A 84 13.08 -9.64 7.98
CA ARG A 84 12.61 -11.03 7.86
C ARG A 84 12.18 -11.28 6.42
N THR A 85 12.36 -12.51 5.95
CA THR A 85 11.97 -12.94 4.61
C THR A 85 11.06 -14.16 4.70
N LEU A 86 10.02 -14.19 3.86
CA LEU A 86 9.18 -15.37 3.65
C LEU A 86 9.14 -15.65 2.14
N GLU A 87 9.51 -16.87 1.76
CA GLU A 87 9.35 -17.36 0.40
C GLU A 87 8.24 -18.39 0.33
N VAL A 88 7.34 -18.23 -0.64
CA VAL A 88 6.18 -19.10 -0.86
C VAL A 88 6.16 -19.54 -2.30
N LYS A 89 6.22 -20.86 -2.53
CA LYS A 89 5.92 -21.45 -3.83
C LYS A 89 4.43 -21.76 -3.87
N PHE A 90 3.70 -21.22 -4.84
CA PHE A 90 2.27 -21.48 -4.94
C PHE A 90 2.00 -22.81 -5.65
N PRO A 91 1.24 -23.72 -5.02
CA PRO A 91 0.73 -24.90 -5.71
C PRO A 91 -0.23 -24.48 -6.83
N THR A 92 -0.08 -25.05 -8.02
CA THR A 92 -0.94 -24.76 -9.18
C THR A 92 -2.41 -25.07 -8.92
N GLN A 93 -2.71 -26.01 -8.01
CA GLN A 93 -4.07 -26.38 -7.62
C GLN A 93 -4.82 -25.28 -6.86
N LEU A 94 -4.11 -24.30 -6.31
CA LEU A 94 -4.71 -23.13 -5.66
C LEU A 94 -4.97 -21.98 -6.63
N LEU A 95 -4.44 -22.07 -7.85
CA LEU A 95 -4.68 -21.11 -8.91
C LEU A 95 -6.01 -21.43 -9.59
N ARG A 96 -6.75 -20.38 -9.94
CA ARG A 96 -7.96 -20.48 -10.75
C ARG A 96 -7.79 -19.69 -12.04
N LYS A 97 -8.48 -20.09 -13.11
CA LYS A 97 -8.57 -19.26 -14.31
C LYS A 97 -9.23 -17.92 -13.97
N GLY A 98 -8.71 -16.82 -14.52
CA GLY A 98 -9.16 -15.46 -14.23
C GLY A 98 -8.37 -14.79 -13.10
N VAL A 99 -9.03 -13.94 -12.32
CA VAL A 99 -8.38 -13.12 -11.29
C VAL A 99 -8.02 -13.95 -10.06
N ASN A 100 -6.74 -13.90 -9.70
CA ASN A 100 -6.20 -14.44 -8.46
C ASN A 100 -5.76 -13.28 -7.56
N VAL A 101 -6.20 -13.35 -6.29
CA VAL A 101 -5.94 -12.33 -5.28
C VAL A 101 -4.88 -12.84 -4.32
N LEU A 102 -3.80 -12.08 -4.20
CA LEU A 102 -2.77 -12.28 -3.19
C LEU A 102 -2.98 -11.24 -2.08
N ALA A 103 -3.19 -11.69 -0.86
CA ALA A 103 -3.28 -10.81 0.31
C ALA A 103 -2.12 -11.08 1.25
N LEU A 104 -1.56 -9.99 1.80
CA LEU A 104 -0.46 -10.02 2.76
C LEU A 104 -0.94 -9.37 4.05
N GLU A 105 -0.83 -10.09 5.15
CA GLU A 105 -1.05 -9.57 6.48
C GLU A 105 0.30 -9.40 7.16
N ILE A 106 0.63 -8.17 7.58
CA ILE A 106 1.83 -7.89 8.36
C ILE A 106 1.42 -7.57 9.80
N VAL A 107 1.91 -8.37 10.74
CA VAL A 107 1.59 -8.26 12.16
C VAL A 107 2.78 -7.71 12.92
N ARG A 108 2.53 -6.73 13.78
CA ARG A 108 3.54 -6.07 14.59
C ARG A 108 4.23 -7.03 15.55
N ALA A 109 5.56 -7.00 15.60
CA ALA A 109 6.34 -7.61 16.69
C ALA A 109 6.42 -6.67 17.91
N PRO A 110 6.50 -7.19 19.15
CA PRO A 110 6.69 -6.33 20.32
C PRO A 110 8.02 -5.56 20.22
N TYR A 111 8.03 -4.33 20.72
CA TYR A 111 9.28 -3.62 20.97
C TYR A 111 10.02 -4.28 22.13
N HIS A 112 11.34 -4.39 22.03
CA HIS A 112 12.14 -4.85 23.16
C HIS A 112 12.15 -3.79 24.27
N LYS A 113 12.10 -4.21 25.54
CA LYS A 113 12.05 -3.31 26.71
C LYS A 113 13.18 -2.27 26.76
N VAL A 114 14.33 -2.55 26.14
CA VAL A 114 15.48 -1.64 26.03
C VAL A 114 15.10 -0.30 25.38
N VAL A 115 14.10 -0.30 24.51
CA VAL A 115 13.55 0.92 23.91
C VAL A 115 12.96 1.81 24.99
N ASP A 116 12.22 1.23 25.92
CA ASP A 116 11.59 1.96 27.03
C ASP A 116 12.61 2.36 28.10
N GLU A 117 13.58 1.48 28.40
CA GLU A 117 14.63 1.71 29.40
C GLU A 117 15.62 2.81 28.96
N GLN A 118 15.85 2.99 27.66
CA GLN A 118 16.82 3.97 27.12
C GLN A 118 16.18 5.16 26.40
N LYS A 119 14.84 5.28 26.42
CA LYS A 119 14.19 6.47 25.86
C LYS A 119 14.62 7.70 26.67
N THR A 120 15.22 8.68 26.01
CA THR A 120 15.44 10.01 26.58
C THR A 120 14.42 10.99 25.99
N GLN A 121 14.17 12.10 26.69
CA GLN A 121 13.36 13.20 26.18
C GLN A 121 14.29 14.33 25.68
N ASN A 122 13.94 14.96 24.56
CA ASN A 122 14.53 16.23 24.16
C ASN A 122 14.11 17.35 25.12
N TRP A 123 14.79 18.49 25.01
CA TRP A 123 14.51 19.71 25.77
C TRP A 123 13.11 20.29 25.53
N ASP A 124 12.45 19.93 24.42
CA ASP A 124 11.08 20.31 24.06
C ASP A 124 10.03 19.26 24.47
N GLY A 125 10.43 18.24 25.25
CA GLY A 125 9.57 17.14 25.65
C GLY A 125 9.30 16.11 24.55
N ALA A 126 9.85 16.29 23.34
CA ALA A 126 9.72 15.30 22.28
C ALA A 126 10.60 14.08 22.59
N PRO A 127 10.10 12.85 22.42
CA PRO A 127 10.92 11.67 22.65
C PRO A 127 12.12 11.61 21.69
N LEU A 128 13.34 11.44 22.23
CA LEU A 128 14.58 11.24 21.46
C LEU A 128 14.69 9.85 20.82
N TYR A 129 13.74 8.94 21.09
CA TYR A 129 13.72 7.63 20.46
C TYR A 129 13.02 7.72 19.08
N ASN A 130 13.65 8.37 18.10
CA ASN A 130 13.27 8.08 16.72
C ASN A 130 13.88 6.72 16.35
N LEU A 131 13.24 5.63 16.80
CA LEU A 131 13.49 4.31 16.25
C LEU A 131 13.18 4.41 14.76
N ARG A 132 14.23 4.54 13.95
CA ARG A 132 14.13 4.73 12.50
C ARG A 132 13.61 3.50 11.75
N TRP A 133 12.96 2.57 12.46
CA TRP A 133 12.35 1.39 11.89
C TRP A 133 11.10 0.99 12.70
N ASN A 134 10.10 0.50 11.98
CA ASN A 134 8.86 0.00 12.55
C ASN A 134 8.95 -1.51 12.69
N THR A 135 8.46 -2.09 13.79
CA THR A 135 8.35 -3.55 13.97
C THR A 135 7.14 -4.16 13.23
N CYS A 136 6.51 -3.37 12.35
CA CYS A 136 5.39 -3.74 11.49
C CYS A 136 5.54 -2.98 10.17
N GLN A 137 6.10 -3.61 9.15
CA GLN A 137 6.34 -2.93 7.87
C GLN A 137 6.47 -3.94 6.73
N LEU A 138 5.76 -3.71 5.63
CA LEU A 138 6.08 -4.34 4.36
C LEU A 138 7.24 -3.59 3.70
N LEU A 139 8.34 -4.29 3.39
CA LEU A 139 9.50 -3.69 2.74
C LEU A 139 9.50 -3.97 1.24
N GLU A 140 9.17 -5.21 0.86
CA GLU A 140 9.12 -5.65 -0.52
C GLU A 140 8.18 -6.84 -0.64
N ALA A 141 7.41 -6.89 -1.72
CA ALA A 141 6.68 -8.07 -2.15
C ALA A 141 6.92 -8.27 -3.64
N ARG A 142 7.38 -9.47 -4.02
CA ARG A 142 7.70 -9.80 -5.40
C ARG A 142 7.10 -11.14 -5.76
N LEU A 143 6.19 -11.13 -6.72
CA LEU A 143 5.64 -12.34 -7.34
C LEU A 143 6.38 -12.58 -8.66
N THR A 144 7.04 -13.72 -8.81
CA THR A 144 7.75 -14.11 -10.02
C THR A 144 7.26 -15.45 -10.54
N SER A 145 7.38 -15.63 -11.85
CA SER A 145 7.19 -16.89 -12.57
C SER A 145 8.41 -17.09 -13.46
N THR A 146 8.78 -18.34 -13.76
CA THR A 146 9.90 -18.62 -14.69
C THR A 146 9.52 -18.35 -16.14
N THR A 147 8.23 -18.43 -16.46
CA THR A 147 7.67 -18.14 -17.79
C THR A 147 6.48 -17.18 -17.67
N ALA A 148 6.12 -16.52 -18.77
CA ALA A 148 4.88 -15.75 -18.87
C ALA A 148 3.66 -16.63 -19.24
N GLU A 149 3.84 -17.94 -19.37
CA GLU A 149 2.76 -18.82 -19.82
C GLU A 149 1.70 -18.98 -18.74
N GLY A 150 0.43 -18.83 -19.13
CA GLY A 150 -0.71 -19.03 -18.22
C GLY A 150 -0.90 -17.94 -17.16
N VAL A 151 -0.04 -16.92 -17.09
CA VAL A 151 -0.10 -15.85 -16.08
C VAL A 151 0.17 -14.48 -16.70
N GLU A 152 -0.65 -13.50 -16.33
CA GLU A 152 -0.51 -12.11 -16.72
C GLU A 152 -0.28 -11.26 -15.46
N PRO A 153 0.77 -10.43 -15.44
CA PRO A 153 1.05 -9.59 -14.30
C PRO A 153 0.00 -8.49 -14.18
N ASN A 154 -0.24 -8.07 -12.93
CA ASN A 154 -1.16 -6.98 -12.66
C ASN A 154 -0.47 -5.61 -12.80
N LEU A 155 0.01 -5.30 -14.02
CA LEU A 155 0.71 -4.05 -14.26
C LEU A 155 -0.27 -2.99 -14.76
N ALA A 156 -0.37 -1.91 -13.99
CA ALA A 156 -1.05 -0.69 -14.38
C ALA A 156 -0.19 0.02 -15.43
N GLY A 157 -0.43 -0.32 -16.69
CA GLY A 157 0.19 0.30 -17.85
C GLY A 157 -0.12 -0.57 -19.06
N HIS A 158 -0.61 0.04 -20.15
CA HIS A 158 -0.85 -0.63 -21.44
C HIS A 158 -2.17 -1.38 -21.62
N THR A 159 -3.20 -1.17 -20.79
CA THR A 159 -4.53 -1.59 -21.26
C THR A 159 -4.97 -0.63 -22.37
N ALA A 160 -5.13 -1.16 -23.59
CA ALA A 160 -5.50 -0.36 -24.74
C ALA A 160 -6.92 0.21 -24.60
N GLY A 161 -7.12 1.43 -25.09
CA GLY A 161 -8.44 2.05 -25.16
C GLY A 161 -8.81 2.88 -23.93
N LEU A 162 -10.08 3.27 -23.86
CA LEU A 162 -10.65 4.06 -22.78
C LEU A 162 -10.90 3.16 -21.57
N GLN A 163 -10.37 3.56 -20.41
CA GLN A 163 -10.59 2.91 -19.13
C GLN A 163 -11.30 3.84 -18.16
N VAL A 164 -12.10 3.24 -17.30
CA VAL A 164 -12.77 3.90 -16.19
C VAL A 164 -12.53 3.06 -14.95
N TRP A 165 -12.03 3.66 -13.86
CA TRP A 165 -11.78 2.95 -12.60
C TRP A 165 -12.11 3.81 -11.38
N ASN A 166 -12.45 3.16 -10.27
CA ASN A 166 -12.69 3.84 -9.01
C ASN A 166 -11.38 4.35 -8.41
N SER A 167 -11.39 5.52 -7.79
CA SER A 167 -10.25 6.01 -7.01
C SER A 167 -10.74 6.80 -5.81
N SER A 168 -10.11 6.59 -4.66
CA SER A 168 -10.45 7.31 -3.43
C SER A 168 -10.23 8.80 -3.59
N VAL A 169 -11.13 9.61 -3.03
CA VAL A 169 -10.95 11.08 -2.94
C VAL A 169 -9.71 11.50 -2.17
N LEU A 170 -9.19 10.63 -1.29
CA LEU A 170 -7.96 10.88 -0.54
C LEU A 170 -6.69 10.49 -1.33
N ARG A 171 -6.85 9.78 -2.45
CA ARG A 171 -5.73 9.39 -3.32
C ARG A 171 -5.44 10.50 -4.34
N THR A 172 -4.17 10.86 -4.49
CA THR A 172 -3.70 11.64 -5.64
C THR A 172 -3.57 10.71 -6.85
N ASP A 173 -4.17 11.07 -7.97
CA ASP A 173 -3.99 10.35 -9.24
C ASP A 173 -3.06 11.15 -10.17
N PHE A 174 -2.23 10.43 -10.91
CA PHE A 174 -1.25 10.99 -11.85
C PHE A 174 -1.61 10.63 -13.29
N ALA A 175 -1.08 11.39 -14.25
CA ALA A 175 -1.31 11.13 -15.67
C ALA A 175 -0.80 9.75 -16.16
N LEU A 176 0.11 9.14 -15.40
CA LEU A 176 0.65 7.80 -15.66
C LEU A 176 -0.13 6.69 -14.94
N ASP A 177 -1.10 7.03 -14.09
CA ASP A 177 -1.94 6.03 -13.44
C ASP A 177 -2.89 5.38 -14.45
N SER A 178 -3.19 4.11 -14.22
CA SER A 178 -4.19 3.37 -14.98
C SER A 178 -4.99 2.46 -14.04
N GLY A 179 -6.18 2.06 -14.50
CA GLY A 179 -7.04 1.15 -13.75
C GLY A 179 -6.41 -0.23 -13.64
N ASP A 180 -6.58 -0.87 -12.49
CA ASP A 180 -6.14 -2.25 -12.26
C ASP A 180 -6.90 -3.21 -13.20
N PRO A 181 -6.23 -3.94 -14.12
CA PRO A 181 -6.89 -4.84 -15.07
C PRO A 181 -7.54 -6.09 -14.43
N CYS A 182 -7.30 -6.32 -13.14
CA CYS A 182 -7.93 -7.35 -12.33
C CYS A 182 -9.09 -6.80 -11.48
N GLU A 183 -9.31 -5.50 -11.44
CA GLU A 183 -10.46 -4.89 -10.78
C GLU A 183 -11.60 -4.63 -11.77
N VAL A 184 -12.82 -4.87 -11.30
CA VAL A 184 -14.04 -4.51 -12.03
C VAL A 184 -14.50 -3.16 -11.50
N LEU A 185 -14.92 -2.26 -12.39
CA LEU A 185 -15.54 -0.99 -11.99
C LEU A 185 -16.68 -1.23 -11.00
N GLN A 186 -16.55 -0.67 -9.81
CA GLN A 186 -17.52 -0.75 -8.74
C GLN A 186 -18.44 0.49 -8.73
N PRO A 187 -19.63 0.38 -8.13
CA PRO A 187 -20.45 1.55 -7.83
C PRO A 187 -19.70 2.56 -6.96
N ILE A 188 -19.90 3.85 -7.26
CA ILE A 188 -19.48 4.93 -6.37
C ILE A 188 -20.39 4.90 -5.13
N THR A 189 -19.80 4.80 -3.94
CA THR A 189 -20.57 4.70 -2.68
C THR A 189 -20.41 5.98 -1.87
N LEU A 190 -21.51 6.73 -1.75
CA LEU A 190 -21.56 8.00 -1.03
C LEU A 190 -22.27 7.81 0.31
N ALA A 191 -21.57 8.05 1.42
CA ALA A 191 -22.15 8.07 2.76
C ALA A 191 -22.24 9.51 3.27
N THR A 192 -23.45 9.96 3.58
CA THR A 192 -23.67 11.30 4.15
C THR A 192 -24.96 11.33 4.96
N ALA A 193 -25.08 12.28 5.89
CA ALA A 193 -26.32 12.52 6.62
C ALA A 193 -27.41 13.08 5.68
N ARG A 194 -28.68 13.03 6.11
CA ARG A 194 -29.77 13.70 5.38
C ARG A 194 -29.42 15.18 5.20
N ASN A 195 -29.56 15.70 3.98
CA ASN A 195 -29.16 17.06 3.59
C ASN A 195 -27.64 17.35 3.66
N GLY A 196 -26.81 16.33 3.83
CA GLY A 196 -25.35 16.45 3.81
C GLY A 196 -24.78 16.47 2.40
N ILE A 197 -23.50 16.83 2.30
CA ILE A 197 -22.73 16.83 1.06
C ILE A 197 -21.64 15.77 1.19
N SER A 198 -21.46 14.99 0.14
CA SER A 198 -20.32 14.07 -0.01
C SER A 198 -19.81 14.15 -1.44
N SER A 199 -18.61 13.65 -1.67
CA SER A 199 -18.03 13.55 -3.00
C SER A 199 -17.22 12.27 -3.06
N ASP A 200 -17.20 11.71 -4.25
CA ASP A 200 -16.34 10.59 -4.58
C ASP A 200 -15.88 10.76 -6.04
N LYS A 201 -14.97 9.90 -6.48
CA LYS A 201 -14.23 10.08 -7.72
C LYS A 201 -14.18 8.78 -8.52
N VAL A 202 -14.28 8.96 -9.83
CA VAL A 202 -13.91 7.97 -10.82
C VAL A 202 -12.84 8.59 -11.71
N VAL A 203 -11.89 7.80 -12.15
CA VAL A 203 -10.80 8.25 -13.02
C VAL A 203 -11.02 7.65 -14.39
N ILE A 204 -10.69 8.44 -15.41
CA ILE A 204 -10.78 8.04 -16.81
C ILE A 204 -9.39 8.22 -17.42
N GLY A 205 -8.89 7.15 -18.03
CA GLY A 205 -7.59 7.11 -18.68
C GLY A 205 -7.70 6.47 -20.05
N SER A 206 -6.76 6.78 -20.94
CA SER A 206 -6.75 6.22 -22.29
C SER A 206 -5.35 6.28 -22.89
N SER A 207 -5.00 5.27 -23.69
CA SER A 207 -3.78 5.30 -24.50
C SER A 207 -3.89 6.21 -25.74
N LYS A 208 -5.07 6.78 -25.99
CA LYS A 208 -5.38 7.72 -27.08
C LYS A 208 -6.01 9.01 -26.52
N PRO A 209 -5.91 10.15 -27.24
CA PRO A 209 -6.56 11.40 -26.81
C PRO A 209 -8.06 11.20 -26.55
N ILE A 210 -8.51 11.66 -25.38
CA ILE A 210 -9.94 11.73 -25.05
C ILE A 210 -10.46 13.08 -25.51
N ARG A 211 -11.50 13.09 -26.36
CA ARG A 211 -12.13 14.31 -26.87
C ARG A 211 -13.59 14.35 -26.43
N ALA A 212 -14.10 15.55 -26.15
CA ALA A 212 -15.51 15.78 -25.80
C ALA A 212 -16.03 14.88 -24.65
N LEU A 213 -15.21 14.66 -23.61
CA LEU A 213 -15.61 13.87 -22.44
C LEU A 213 -16.83 14.51 -21.78
N LYS A 214 -17.89 13.71 -21.62
CA LYS A 214 -19.13 14.11 -20.96
C LYS A 214 -19.58 13.03 -19.98
N ALA A 215 -19.88 13.43 -18.76
CA ALA A 215 -20.60 12.62 -17.78
C ALA A 215 -21.90 13.33 -17.37
N THR A 216 -22.97 12.57 -17.19
CA THR A 216 -24.30 13.09 -16.84
C THR A 216 -24.91 12.21 -15.76
N PRO A 217 -25.22 12.75 -14.58
CA PRO A 217 -25.83 11.97 -13.51
C PRO A 217 -27.32 11.76 -13.80
N SER A 218 -27.85 10.61 -13.41
CA SER A 218 -29.29 10.36 -13.34
C SER A 218 -29.77 10.44 -11.89
N GLU A 219 -31.10 10.44 -11.68
CA GLU A 219 -31.68 10.37 -10.34
C GLU A 219 -31.17 9.13 -9.59
N LEU A 220 -30.94 9.25 -8.28
CA LEU A 220 -30.64 8.10 -7.42
C LEU A 220 -31.94 7.63 -6.76
N ARG A 221 -32.30 6.36 -6.95
CA ARG A 221 -33.52 5.77 -6.41
C ARG A 221 -33.19 4.70 -5.36
N GLY A 222 -33.98 4.65 -4.30
CA GLY A 222 -33.92 3.60 -3.30
C GLY A 222 -35.20 3.52 -2.46
N ALA A 223 -35.24 2.61 -1.50
CA ALA A 223 -36.42 2.40 -0.65
C ALA A 223 -36.83 3.66 0.14
N GLY A 224 -35.87 4.55 0.45
CA GLY A 224 -36.12 5.80 1.18
C GLY A 224 -36.56 6.99 0.31
N GLY A 225 -36.71 6.81 -1.02
CA GLY A 225 -37.14 7.85 -1.95
C GLY A 225 -36.19 8.07 -3.13
N THR A 226 -36.32 9.24 -3.76
CA THR A 226 -35.52 9.64 -4.93
C THR A 226 -34.72 10.90 -4.62
N ILE A 227 -33.43 10.89 -4.95
CA ILE A 227 -32.60 12.10 -5.02
C ILE A 227 -32.59 12.56 -6.49
N PRO A 228 -33.11 13.76 -6.80
CA PRO A 228 -33.22 14.23 -8.19
C PRO A 228 -31.83 14.50 -8.77
N ALA A 229 -31.68 14.40 -10.10
CA ALA A 229 -30.42 14.66 -10.78
C ALA A 229 -29.91 16.11 -10.55
N SER A 230 -30.81 17.06 -10.28
CA SER A 230 -30.48 18.44 -9.93
C SER A 230 -29.74 18.59 -8.59
N ALA A 231 -29.81 17.59 -7.71
CA ALA A 231 -29.04 17.52 -6.47
C ALA A 231 -27.64 16.90 -6.66
N LEU A 232 -27.30 16.46 -7.88
CA LEU A 232 -26.02 15.82 -8.20
C LEU A 232 -25.17 16.76 -9.06
N ARG A 233 -23.85 16.73 -8.85
CA ARG A 233 -22.92 17.54 -9.62
C ARG A 233 -21.73 16.70 -10.06
N VAL A 234 -21.47 16.70 -11.36
CA VAL A 234 -20.22 16.19 -11.94
C VAL A 234 -19.23 17.35 -12.03
N ARG A 235 -18.00 17.11 -11.58
CA ARG A 235 -16.88 18.06 -11.69
C ARG A 235 -15.72 17.36 -12.37
N TYR A 236 -15.03 18.07 -13.25
CA TYR A 236 -13.78 17.59 -13.86
C TYR A 236 -12.61 18.11 -13.06
N ALA A 237 -11.69 17.23 -12.69
CA ALA A 237 -10.46 17.64 -12.01
C ALA A 237 -9.60 18.48 -12.97
N ALA A 238 -9.06 19.59 -12.48
CA ALA A 238 -8.05 20.37 -13.17
C ALA A 238 -6.66 19.97 -12.65
N PRO A 239 -5.62 19.92 -13.50
CA PRO A 239 -4.27 19.63 -13.05
C PRO A 239 -3.78 20.71 -12.08
N GLY A 240 -3.18 20.29 -10.96
CA GLY A 240 -2.47 21.20 -10.05
C GLY A 240 -1.11 21.64 -10.61
N PRO A 241 -0.47 22.68 -10.04
CA PRO A 241 0.79 23.24 -10.56
C PRO A 241 1.99 22.30 -10.41
N ALA A 242 1.88 21.23 -9.61
CA ALA A 242 2.95 20.25 -9.42
C ALA A 242 2.40 18.87 -9.05
N GLN A 243 3.15 17.83 -9.42
CA GLN A 243 2.93 16.45 -9.04
C GLN A 243 3.87 16.09 -7.89
N TYR A 244 3.48 16.38 -6.65
CA TYR A 244 4.22 15.92 -5.48
C TYR A 244 3.60 14.64 -4.94
N GLY A 245 4.41 13.60 -4.78
CA GLY A 245 4.05 12.47 -3.93
C GLY A 245 3.89 12.93 -2.48
N VAL A 246 3.06 12.23 -1.70
CA VAL A 246 2.73 12.56 -0.30
C VAL A 246 3.97 12.43 0.59
N TYR A 247 4.83 13.45 0.55
CA TYR A 247 5.82 13.82 1.55
C TYR A 247 5.85 15.34 1.64
N GLU A 248 4.70 15.96 1.84
CA GLU A 248 4.51 17.20 2.59
C GLU A 248 3.01 17.47 2.73
N TYR A 249 2.63 17.96 3.89
CA TYR A 249 1.27 18.05 4.41
C TYR A 249 0.40 19.07 3.67
N THR A 250 -0.09 18.75 2.46
CA THR A 250 -1.09 19.60 1.80
C THR A 250 -2.09 18.77 1.01
N TYR A 251 -3.22 18.47 1.65
CA TYR A 251 -4.48 18.37 0.94
C TYR A 251 -4.91 19.78 0.57
N GLY A 252 -4.98 20.09 -0.73
CA GLY A 252 -5.47 21.37 -1.17
C GLY A 252 -5.85 21.35 -2.64
N PHE A 253 -7.14 21.57 -2.91
CA PHE A 253 -7.57 22.22 -4.15
C PHE A 253 -6.98 23.63 -4.12
N GLY A 254 -5.73 23.79 -4.56
CA GLY A 254 -5.08 25.08 -4.64
C GLY A 254 -5.79 25.94 -5.69
N GLU A 255 -6.41 27.02 -5.25
CA GLU A 255 -6.76 28.14 -6.11
C GLU A 255 -5.46 28.75 -6.66
N GLY A 256 -4.98 28.21 -7.79
CA GLY A 256 -3.98 28.88 -8.59
C GLY A 256 -4.60 30.16 -9.16
N ARG A 257 -4.21 31.32 -8.61
CA ARG A 257 -4.44 32.60 -9.28
C ARG A 257 -3.88 32.51 -10.70
N ILE A 258 -4.78 32.54 -11.66
CA ILE A 258 -4.48 32.79 -13.07
C ILE A 258 -3.78 34.16 -13.12
N ARG A 259 -2.54 34.18 -13.62
CA ARG A 259 -1.92 35.38 -14.18
C ARG A 259 -1.91 35.24 -15.68
#